data_AF-A0A6N9BD24-F1
#
_entry.id   AF-A0A6N9BD24-F1
#
_cell.length_a   1.000
_cell.length_b   1.000
_cell.length_c   1.000
_cell.angle_alpha   90.00
_cell.angle_beta   90.00
_cell.angle_gamma   90.00
#
_symmetry.space_group_name_H-M   'P 1'
#
loop_
_entity.id
_entity.type
_entity.pdbx_description
1 polymer ?
#
loop_
_entity_poly.entity_id
_entity_poly.type
_entity_poly.pdbx_seq_one_letter_code
_entity_poly.pdbx_strand_id
1 'polypeptide(L)'
;FVYARVCAVPPARGPAIRSGGGGPAHHRPGRRQRLDDRYFDRIDAMQFTMVHDDGQMSDDLNEADIVVIGVSRSSKTPTCIYLANLGYKAANVPFVPEVPLPDQVMQLTRPLVVGLTVDPGRLVQVRRNRLRTLHEQRETDYVDLDRVRTEVAASRRLFSEKGWPSIDVTRRSIEETAAGIIRLLEERAHGSAAG
;
A
#
# COMPACT_ATOMS: atom_id res chain seq x y z
N PHE A 1 2.01 9.07 -16.57
CA PHE A 1 1.12 8.51 -17.63
C PHE A 1 1.20 6.98 -17.81
N VAL A 2 2.29 6.30 -17.45
CA VAL A 2 2.41 4.83 -17.62
C VAL A 2 1.63 4.03 -16.56
N TYR A 3 1.60 4.48 -15.29
CA TYR A 3 0.92 3.78 -14.20
C TYR A 3 -0.62 3.87 -14.22
N ALA A 4 -1.17 4.99 -14.71
CA ALA A 4 -2.62 5.23 -14.72
C ALA A 4 -3.40 4.30 -15.67
N ARG A 5 -2.74 3.72 -16.69
CA ARG A 5 -3.41 2.98 -17.76
C ARG A 5 -3.67 1.50 -17.44
N VAL A 6 -3.03 0.95 -16.40
CA VAL A 6 -3.11 -0.46 -16.03
C VAL A 6 -4.18 -0.74 -14.96
N CYS A 7 -4.71 0.31 -14.29
CA CYS A 7 -5.62 0.15 -13.14
C CYS A 7 -7.03 0.76 -13.31
N ALA A 8 -7.42 1.23 -14.51
CA ALA A 8 -8.69 1.92 -14.67
C ALA A 8 -9.91 0.96 -14.65
N VAL A 9 -10.57 0.86 -13.49
CA VAL A 9 -11.99 0.46 -13.36
C VAL A 9 -12.79 1.75 -13.13
N PRO A 10 -13.92 1.99 -13.83
CA PRO A 10 -14.63 3.26 -13.72
C PRO A 10 -15.29 3.41 -12.33
N PRO A 11 -15.28 4.61 -11.71
CA PRO A 11 -15.91 4.82 -10.42
C PRO A 11 -17.44 4.81 -10.53
N ALA A 12 -18.09 4.03 -9.65
CA ALA A 12 -19.53 4.10 -9.42
C ALA A 12 -19.86 5.34 -8.58
N ARG A 13 -20.76 6.20 -9.08
CA ARG A 13 -21.28 7.38 -8.37
C ARG A 13 -22.18 6.94 -7.21
N GLY A 14 -21.77 7.21 -5.97
CA GLY A 14 -22.62 7.18 -4.78
C GLY A 14 -23.18 8.57 -4.45
N PRO A 15 -24.32 8.68 -3.74
CA PRO A 15 -24.99 9.96 -3.49
C PRO A 15 -24.34 10.72 -2.33
N ALA A 16 -24.34 12.06 -2.46
CA ALA A 16 -23.88 13.00 -1.45
C ALA A 16 -24.84 13.05 -0.26
N ILE A 17 -24.31 13.04 0.96
CA ILE A 17 -25.07 13.30 2.19
C ILE A 17 -24.50 14.53 2.91
N ARG A 18 -25.44 15.39 3.28
CA ARG A 18 -25.36 16.78 3.75
C ARG A 18 -24.94 16.88 5.22
N SER A 19 -24.24 17.97 5.52
CA SER A 19 -23.75 18.40 6.83
C SER A 19 -24.85 18.96 7.76
N GLY A 20 -24.67 18.73 9.07
CA GLY A 20 -25.35 19.38 10.19
C GLY A 20 -24.78 18.79 11.50
N GLY A 21 -24.62 19.46 12.63
CA GLY A 21 -24.87 20.81 13.13
C GLY A 21 -24.35 20.80 14.58
N GLY A 22 -23.81 21.92 15.06
CA GLY A 22 -23.02 21.98 16.30
C GLY A 22 -23.77 21.86 17.63
N GLY A 23 -23.01 21.60 18.69
CA GLY A 23 -23.39 21.76 20.09
C GLY A 23 -22.13 21.83 20.98
N PRO A 24 -22.07 22.71 22.00
CA PRO A 24 -20.83 22.98 22.74
C PRO A 24 -20.61 21.93 23.84
N ALA A 25 -19.49 21.21 23.79
CA ALA A 25 -19.14 20.21 24.80
C ALA A 25 -18.00 20.71 25.69
N HIS A 26 -18.36 21.01 26.95
CA HIS A 26 -17.51 21.43 28.06
C HIS A 26 -16.13 20.74 28.14
N HIS A 27 -15.12 21.56 28.43
CA HIS A 27 -13.70 21.21 28.52
C HIS A 27 -13.34 20.54 29.84
N ARG A 28 -12.70 19.36 29.77
CA ARG A 28 -11.80 18.83 30.81
C ARG A 28 -10.43 18.59 30.15
N PRO A 29 -9.39 19.39 30.44
CA PRO A 29 -8.12 19.35 29.74
C PRO A 29 -7.27 18.18 30.27
N GLY A 30 -6.76 17.33 29.37
CA GLY A 30 -5.80 16.28 29.71
C GLY A 30 -6.12 14.90 29.13
N ARG A 31 -7.39 14.45 29.19
CA ARG A 31 -7.78 13.12 28.66
C ARG A 31 -8.46 13.17 27.28
N ARG A 32 -9.06 14.31 26.94
CA ARG A 32 -9.74 14.52 25.65
C ARG A 32 -8.74 14.78 24.52
N GLN A 33 -7.65 15.49 24.81
CA GLN A 33 -6.62 15.88 23.83
C GLN A 33 -5.93 14.65 23.21
N ARG A 34 -5.53 13.66 24.02
CA ARG A 34 -4.91 12.41 23.52
C ARG A 34 -5.84 11.50 22.70
N LEU A 35 -7.15 11.58 22.92
CA LEU A 35 -8.15 10.84 22.13
C LEU A 35 -8.42 11.55 20.81
N ASP A 36 -8.43 12.89 20.82
CA ASP A 36 -8.49 13.72 19.61
C ASP A 36 -7.28 13.44 18.72
N ASP A 37 -6.06 13.51 19.27
CA ASP A 37 -4.83 13.42 18.47
C ASP A 37 -4.76 12.08 17.70
N ARG A 38 -4.97 10.94 18.37
CA ARG A 38 -4.97 9.62 17.70
C ARG A 38 -6.11 9.44 16.70
N TYR A 39 -7.25 10.08 16.95
CA TYR A 39 -8.37 10.05 16.03
C TYR A 39 -8.03 10.84 14.77
N PHE A 40 -7.46 12.04 14.91
CA PHE A 40 -7.04 12.88 13.80
C PHE A 40 -5.88 12.26 13.02
N ASP A 41 -4.88 11.67 13.70
CA ASP A 41 -3.78 10.96 13.05
C ASP A 41 -4.28 9.82 12.16
N ARG A 42 -5.30 9.08 12.62
CA ARG A 42 -5.93 8.02 11.82
C ARG A 42 -6.70 8.57 10.62
N ILE A 43 -7.42 9.68 10.78
CA ILE A 43 -8.11 10.32 9.66
C ILE A 43 -7.11 10.81 8.61
N ASP A 44 -6.03 11.45 9.04
CA ASP A 44 -4.96 11.93 8.17
C ASP A 44 -4.27 10.75 7.44
N ALA A 45 -3.92 9.68 8.15
CA ALA A 45 -3.37 8.46 7.57
C ALA A 45 -4.29 7.83 6.51
N MET A 46 -5.60 7.80 6.78
CA MET A 46 -6.61 7.31 5.83
C MET A 46 -6.70 8.20 4.59
N GLN A 47 -6.74 9.53 4.78
CA GLN A 47 -6.78 10.48 3.66
C GLN A 47 -5.54 10.37 2.79
N PHE A 48 -4.36 10.35 3.41
CA PHE A 48 -3.08 10.14 2.73
C PHE A 48 -3.09 8.86 1.90
N THR A 49 -3.49 7.74 2.52
CA THR A 49 -3.49 6.43 1.87
C THR A 49 -4.47 6.35 0.70
N MET A 50 -5.66 6.93 0.83
CA MET A 50 -6.64 6.98 -0.26
C MET A 50 -6.12 7.76 -1.47
N VAL A 51 -5.43 8.89 -1.26
CA VAL A 51 -4.83 9.67 -2.36
C VAL A 51 -3.77 8.87 -3.11
N HIS A 52 -3.02 8.03 -2.40
CA HIS A 52 -1.89 7.27 -2.95
C HIS A 52 -2.23 5.86 -3.45
N ASP A 53 -3.44 5.35 -3.21
CA ASP A 53 -3.84 4.01 -3.69
C ASP A 53 -4.25 4.01 -5.17
N ASP A 54 -4.79 5.12 -5.69
CA ASP A 54 -5.28 5.26 -7.07
C ASP A 54 -4.17 5.50 -8.12
N GLY A 55 -2.91 5.22 -7.77
CA GLY A 55 -1.76 5.36 -8.68
C GLY A 55 -1.40 6.80 -9.04
N GLN A 56 -2.00 7.79 -8.36
CA GLN A 56 -1.53 9.16 -8.33
C GLN A 56 -0.32 9.20 -7.39
N MET A 57 0.86 8.98 -7.96
CA MET A 57 2.11 9.22 -7.24
C MET A 57 2.26 10.74 -7.10
N SER A 58 1.92 11.25 -5.93
CA SER A 58 2.15 12.65 -5.58
C SER A 58 3.62 12.86 -5.22
N ASP A 59 4.08 14.11 -5.26
CA ASP A 59 5.45 14.48 -4.87
C ASP A 59 5.71 14.28 -3.36
N ASP A 60 4.66 13.96 -2.58
CA ASP A 60 4.68 13.91 -1.12
C ASP A 60 4.94 12.50 -0.57
N LEU A 61 5.47 11.56 -1.38
CA LEU A 61 5.78 10.18 -0.93
C LEU A 61 6.74 10.11 0.26
N ASN A 62 7.57 11.14 0.49
CA ASN A 62 8.45 11.24 1.66
C ASN A 62 7.69 11.53 2.97
N GLU A 63 6.42 11.95 2.91
CA GLU A 63 5.56 12.10 4.08
C GLU A 63 4.93 10.78 4.55
N ALA A 64 5.04 9.72 3.75
CA ALA A 64 4.60 8.39 4.16
C ALA A 64 5.43 7.88 5.34
N ASP A 65 4.81 7.10 6.21
CA ASP A 65 5.51 6.27 7.18
C ASP A 65 6.03 5.00 6.50
N ILE A 66 5.21 4.45 5.59
CA ILE A 66 5.41 3.16 4.95
C ILE A 66 5.11 3.29 3.45
N VAL A 67 6.01 2.81 2.61
CA VAL A 67 5.80 2.63 1.16
C VAL A 67 5.80 1.13 0.86
N VAL A 68 4.67 0.64 0.36
CA VAL A 68 4.48 -0.77 0.03
C VAL A 68 4.64 -0.96 -1.48
N ILE A 69 5.64 -1.75 -1.88
CA ILE A 69 5.97 -2.04 -3.28
C ILE A 69 5.67 -3.50 -3.60
N GLY A 70 5.16 -3.79 -4.80
CA GLY A 70 4.97 -5.18 -5.22
C GLY A 70 4.13 -5.35 -6.48
N VAL A 71 4.16 -6.57 -7.01
CA VAL A 71 3.45 -6.98 -8.23
C VAL A 71 1.95 -6.78 -8.14
N SER A 72 1.26 -6.58 -9.26
CA SER A 72 -0.20 -6.40 -9.24
C SER A 72 -0.88 -7.61 -8.58
N ARG A 73 -1.86 -7.36 -7.69
CA ARG A 73 -2.60 -8.35 -6.88
C ARG A 73 -1.85 -9.03 -5.73
N SER A 74 -0.74 -8.46 -5.25
CA SER A 74 -0.05 -8.90 -4.03
C SER A 74 -0.61 -8.31 -2.72
N SER A 75 -1.92 -8.06 -2.64
CA SER A 75 -2.61 -7.51 -1.43
C SER A 75 -2.19 -6.11 -0.94
N LYS A 76 -1.43 -5.33 -1.72
CA LYS A 76 -0.96 -3.98 -1.34
C LYS A 76 -2.09 -3.05 -0.86
N THR A 77 -3.10 -2.81 -1.69
CA THR A 77 -4.24 -1.92 -1.36
C THR A 77 -4.92 -2.30 -0.04
N PRO A 78 -5.38 -3.55 0.18
CA PRO A 78 -5.92 -3.96 1.48
C PRO A 78 -4.95 -3.75 2.64
N THR A 79 -3.66 -4.03 2.46
CA THR A 79 -2.65 -3.85 3.50
C THR A 79 -2.42 -2.37 3.83
N CYS A 80 -2.31 -1.49 2.83
CA CYS A 80 -2.17 -0.04 3.04
C CYS A 80 -3.39 0.52 3.77
N ILE A 81 -4.60 0.16 3.37
CA ILE A 81 -5.84 0.59 4.04
C ILE A 81 -5.88 0.09 5.50
N TYR A 82 -5.40 -1.13 5.75
CA TYR A 82 -5.34 -1.65 7.12
C TYR A 82 -4.30 -0.91 7.98
N LEU A 83 -3.12 -0.62 7.44
CA LEU A 83 -2.09 0.19 8.10
C LEU A 83 -2.60 1.61 8.42
N ALA A 84 -3.33 2.22 7.48
CA ALA A 84 -3.95 3.53 7.67
C ALA A 84 -5.00 3.52 8.79
N ASN A 85 -5.78 2.43 8.89
CA ASN A 85 -6.70 2.23 10.01
C ASN A 85 -6.00 2.09 11.37
N LEU A 86 -4.72 1.74 11.38
CA LEU A 86 -3.88 1.72 12.58
C LEU A 86 -3.17 3.06 12.83
N GLY A 87 -3.32 4.04 11.93
CA GLY A 87 -2.75 5.39 12.05
C GLY A 87 -1.46 5.62 11.26
N TYR A 88 -1.07 4.70 10.36
CA TYR A 88 0.14 4.85 9.55
C TYR A 88 -0.16 5.39 8.15
N LYS A 89 0.54 6.43 7.72
CA LYS A 89 0.51 6.93 6.34
C LYS A 89 1.17 5.91 5.41
N ALA A 90 0.35 5.14 4.69
CA ALA A 90 0.83 4.09 3.81
C ALA A 90 0.61 4.45 2.33
N ALA A 91 1.67 4.41 1.52
CA ALA A 91 1.57 4.59 0.08
C ALA A 91 1.72 3.26 -0.66
N ASN A 92 0.93 3.06 -1.72
CA ASN A 92 0.96 1.89 -2.56
C ASN A 92 1.68 2.20 -3.88
N VAL A 93 2.82 1.55 -4.11
CA VAL A 93 3.60 1.74 -5.34
C VAL A 93 3.59 0.42 -6.12
N PRO A 94 3.01 0.37 -7.33
CA PRO A 94 3.00 -0.86 -8.09
C PRO A 94 4.37 -1.12 -8.69
N PHE A 95 4.79 -2.38 -8.73
CA PHE A 95 5.99 -2.80 -9.45
C PHE A 95 5.59 -3.45 -10.78
N VAL A 96 6.24 -3.03 -11.86
CA VAL A 96 6.11 -3.60 -13.21
C VAL A 96 7.53 -3.78 -13.77
N PRO A 97 7.98 -4.99 -14.15
CA PRO A 97 9.38 -5.26 -14.50
C PRO A 97 9.98 -4.37 -15.60
N GLU A 98 9.18 -3.98 -16.58
CA GLU A 98 9.61 -3.20 -17.75
C GLU A 98 9.50 -1.68 -17.54
N VAL A 99 8.94 -1.26 -16.41
CA VAL A 99 8.73 0.15 -16.10
C VAL A 99 9.65 0.53 -14.94
N PRO A 100 10.61 1.45 -15.14
CA PRO A 100 11.43 1.92 -14.05
C PRO A 100 10.54 2.53 -12.96
N LEU A 101 10.88 2.26 -11.70
CA LEU A 101 10.24 2.97 -10.60
C LEU A 101 10.54 4.47 -10.73
N PRO A 102 9.57 5.35 -10.44
CA PRO A 102 9.81 6.78 -10.46
C PRO A 102 10.94 7.21 -9.54
N ASP A 103 11.69 8.23 -9.94
CA ASP A 103 12.84 8.74 -9.19
C ASP A 103 12.47 9.12 -7.76
N GLN A 104 11.25 9.62 -7.54
CA GLN A 104 10.71 9.92 -6.22
C GLN A 104 10.78 8.72 -5.26
N VAL A 105 10.49 7.50 -5.73
CA VAL A 105 10.56 6.27 -4.92
C VAL A 105 12.01 5.88 -4.67
N MET A 106 12.85 6.07 -5.68
CA MET A 106 14.26 5.68 -5.63
C MET A 106 15.09 6.58 -4.71
N GLN A 107 14.61 7.79 -4.43
CA GLN A 107 15.25 8.80 -3.59
C GLN A 107 14.58 8.96 -2.21
N LEU A 108 13.66 8.07 -1.84
CA LEU A 108 13.03 8.10 -0.52
C LEU A 108 14.07 7.89 0.59
N THR A 109 14.04 8.76 1.58
CA THR A 109 14.94 8.70 2.74
C THR A 109 14.18 8.46 4.05
N ARG A 110 12.97 8.99 4.16
CA ARG A 110 12.14 8.93 5.38
C ARG A 110 11.34 7.63 5.52
N PRO A 111 10.42 7.27 4.60
CA PRO A 111 9.52 6.13 4.80
C PRO A 111 10.25 4.80 4.85
N LEU A 112 9.68 3.82 5.56
CA LEU A 112 10.07 2.42 5.39
C LEU A 112 9.57 1.93 4.04
N VAL A 113 10.48 1.61 3.14
CA VAL A 113 10.13 0.94 1.88
C VAL A 113 10.11 -0.57 2.11
N VAL A 114 8.98 -1.22 1.87
CA VAL A 114 8.80 -2.67 2.06
C VAL A 114 8.24 -3.33 0.79
N GLY A 115 8.85 -4.44 0.39
CA GLY A 115 8.42 -5.24 -0.75
C GLY A 115 7.43 -6.33 -0.35
N LEU A 116 6.29 -6.45 -1.01
CA LEU A 116 5.40 -7.62 -0.91
C LEU A 116 5.68 -8.59 -2.05
N THR A 117 5.95 -9.85 -1.68
CA THR A 117 6.15 -10.95 -2.63
C THR A 117 5.07 -12.00 -2.43
N VAL A 118 4.78 -12.77 -3.47
CA VAL A 118 3.73 -13.78 -3.45
C VAL A 118 4.15 -14.93 -4.35
N ASP A 119 3.74 -16.15 -4.01
CA ASP A 119 3.91 -17.31 -4.87
C ASP A 119 3.25 -17.07 -6.24
N PRO A 120 3.97 -17.31 -7.36
CA PRO A 120 3.44 -17.14 -8.70
C PRO A 120 2.15 -17.93 -8.96
N GLY A 121 2.05 -19.17 -8.47
CA GLY A 121 0.87 -20.01 -8.66
C GLY A 121 -0.36 -19.44 -7.95
N ARG A 122 -0.18 -18.99 -6.70
CA ARG A 122 -1.22 -18.29 -5.94
C ARG A 122 -1.63 -16.98 -6.62
N LEU A 123 -0.66 -16.23 -7.13
CA LEU A 123 -0.91 -14.97 -7.81
C LEU A 123 -1.75 -15.15 -9.09
N VAL A 124 -1.42 -16.16 -9.90
CA VAL A 124 -2.21 -16.54 -11.08
C VAL A 124 -3.65 -16.85 -10.68
N GLN A 125 -3.87 -17.60 -9.59
CA GLN A 125 -5.22 -17.90 -9.10
C GLN A 125 -6.00 -16.62 -8.74
N VAL A 126 -5.37 -15.68 -8.04
CA VAL A 126 -5.99 -14.40 -7.67
C VAL A 126 -6.32 -13.57 -8.92
N ARG A 127 -5.40 -13.50 -9.89
CA ARG A 127 -5.59 -12.76 -11.14
C ARG A 127 -6.71 -13.35 -12.00
N ARG A 128 -6.78 -14.69 -12.12
CA ARG A 128 -7.89 -15.39 -12.80
C ARG A 128 -9.24 -15.09 -12.15
N ASN A 129 -9.33 -15.15 -10.82
CA ASN A 129 -10.56 -14.81 -10.11
C ASN A 129 -11.01 -13.38 -10.39
N ARG A 130 -10.08 -12.42 -10.42
CA ARG A 130 -10.42 -11.03 -10.74
C ARG A 130 -10.95 -10.87 -12.16
N LEU A 131 -10.31 -11.48 -13.17
CA LEU A 131 -10.76 -11.40 -14.56
C LEU A 131 -12.18 -11.92 -14.71
N ARG A 132 -12.49 -13.06 -14.06
CA ARG A 132 -13.84 -13.62 -14.03
C ARG A 132 -14.87 -12.64 -13.46
N THR A 133 -14.54 -11.94 -12.37
CA THR A 133 -15.43 -10.92 -11.78
C THR A 133 -15.64 -9.71 -12.68
N LEU A 134 -14.67 -9.37 -13.54
CA LEU A 134 -14.76 -8.23 -14.47
C LEU A 134 -15.36 -8.59 -15.83
N HIS A 135 -15.73 -9.86 -16.08
CA HIS A 135 -16.17 -10.35 -17.40
C HIS A 135 -15.18 -10.05 -18.54
N GLU A 136 -13.89 -9.92 -18.23
CA GLU A 136 -12.83 -9.67 -19.22
C GLU A 136 -12.21 -10.99 -19.69
N GLN A 137 -12.20 -11.21 -21.01
CA GLN A 137 -11.63 -12.42 -21.64
C GLN A 137 -10.19 -12.25 -22.16
N ARG A 138 -9.50 -11.15 -21.81
CA ARG A 138 -8.10 -10.93 -22.19
C ARG A 138 -7.20 -11.64 -21.19
N GLU A 139 -6.84 -12.88 -21.52
CA GLU A 139 -6.28 -13.84 -20.55
C GLU A 139 -4.76 -14.01 -20.63
N THR A 140 -4.14 -13.94 -21.80
CA THR A 140 -2.87 -14.67 -22.00
C THR A 140 -1.75 -14.19 -21.10
N ASP A 141 -1.39 -12.91 -21.15
CA ASP A 141 -0.13 -12.46 -20.55
C ASP A 141 -0.23 -12.18 -19.05
N TYR A 142 -1.42 -11.82 -18.56
CA TYR A 142 -1.65 -11.43 -17.16
C TYR A 142 -1.77 -12.64 -16.22
N VAL A 143 -2.18 -13.80 -16.74
CA VAL A 143 -2.29 -15.06 -15.99
C VAL A 143 -1.36 -16.17 -16.49
N ASP A 144 -0.45 -15.87 -17.41
CA ASP A 144 0.63 -16.78 -17.82
C ASP A 144 1.59 -17.02 -16.64
N LEU A 145 1.78 -18.29 -16.27
CA LEU A 145 2.56 -18.63 -15.08
C LEU A 145 4.04 -18.29 -15.23
N ASP A 146 4.63 -18.45 -16.41
CA ASP A 146 6.06 -18.21 -16.62
C ASP A 146 6.38 -16.72 -16.67
N ARG A 147 5.48 -15.91 -17.23
CA ARG A 147 5.55 -14.45 -17.12
C ARG A 147 5.38 -13.98 -15.67
N VAL A 148 4.40 -14.52 -14.95
CA VAL A 148 4.19 -14.17 -13.54
C VAL A 148 5.40 -14.58 -12.67
N ARG A 149 6.02 -15.73 -12.94
CA ARG A 149 7.28 -16.13 -12.28
C ARG A 149 8.38 -15.11 -12.53
N THR A 150 8.54 -14.67 -13.77
CA THR A 150 9.52 -13.65 -14.16
C THR A 150 9.24 -12.33 -13.45
N GLU A 151 7.98 -11.91 -13.39
CA GLU A 151 7.52 -10.69 -12.70
C GLU A 151 7.87 -10.70 -11.20
N VAL A 152 7.56 -11.82 -10.52
CA VAL A 152 7.86 -12.00 -9.10
C VAL A 152 9.37 -12.10 -8.84
N ALA A 153 10.11 -12.75 -9.72
CA ALA A 153 11.58 -12.83 -9.61
C ALA A 153 12.22 -11.44 -9.76
N ALA A 154 11.74 -10.64 -10.72
CA ALA A 154 12.22 -9.28 -10.94
C ALA A 154 11.96 -8.37 -9.72
N SER A 155 10.78 -8.50 -9.08
CA SER A 155 10.48 -7.70 -7.88
C SER A 155 11.40 -8.07 -6.70
N ARG A 156 11.62 -9.37 -6.45
CA ARG A 156 12.54 -9.86 -5.42
C ARG A 156 13.97 -9.35 -5.64
N ARG A 157 14.43 -9.37 -6.90
CA ARG A 157 15.74 -8.88 -7.28
C ARG A 157 15.87 -7.38 -6.97
N LEU A 158 14.90 -6.57 -7.37
CA LEU A 158 14.89 -5.13 -7.07
C LEU A 158 14.96 -4.87 -5.55
N PHE A 159 14.16 -5.59 -4.77
CA PHE A 159 14.15 -5.41 -3.31
C PHE A 159 15.51 -5.74 -2.70
N SER A 160 16.15 -6.82 -3.16
CA SER A 160 17.49 -7.21 -2.73
C SER A 160 18.54 -6.18 -3.13
N GLU A 161 18.50 -5.67 -4.37
CA GLU A 161 19.46 -4.67 -4.88
C GLU A 161 19.37 -3.35 -4.11
N LYS A 162 18.18 -3.01 -3.62
CA LYS A 162 17.93 -1.81 -2.80
C LYS A 162 18.06 -2.01 -1.30
N GLY A 163 18.26 -3.24 -0.85
CA GLY A 163 18.25 -3.57 0.58
C GLY A 163 16.90 -3.33 1.26
N TRP A 164 15.81 -3.31 0.49
CA TRP A 164 14.47 -3.14 1.04
C TRP A 164 13.99 -4.47 1.64
N PRO A 165 13.49 -4.49 2.89
CA PRO A 165 12.93 -5.70 3.46
C PRO A 165 11.74 -6.17 2.63
N SER A 166 11.55 -7.49 2.57
CA SER A 166 10.45 -8.09 1.82
C SER A 166 9.64 -9.07 2.67
N ILE A 167 8.33 -9.10 2.45
CA ILE A 167 7.39 -9.99 3.14
C ILE A 167 6.69 -10.87 2.11
N ASP A 168 6.70 -12.18 2.35
CA ASP A 168 5.89 -13.14 1.57
C ASP A 168 4.46 -13.19 2.11
N VAL A 169 3.50 -12.79 1.27
CA VAL A 169 2.07 -12.70 1.63
C VAL A 169 1.24 -13.90 1.16
N THR A 170 1.87 -14.95 0.60
CA THR A 170 1.18 -16.07 -0.07
C THR A 170 0.09 -16.73 0.79
N ARG A 171 0.35 -16.90 2.08
CA ARG A 171 -0.56 -17.53 3.05
C ARG A 171 -0.79 -16.68 4.29
N ARG A 172 -0.47 -15.38 4.22
CA ARG A 172 -0.63 -14.46 5.34
C ARG A 172 -1.94 -13.71 5.21
N SER A 173 -2.57 -13.42 6.35
CA SER A 173 -3.68 -12.48 6.39
C SER A 173 -3.18 -11.04 6.19
N ILE A 174 -4.12 -10.11 6.03
CA ILE A 174 -3.80 -8.68 5.93
C ILE A 174 -3.20 -8.19 7.26
N GLU A 175 -3.76 -8.64 8.37
CA GLU A 175 -3.35 -8.34 9.73
C GLU A 175 -1.94 -8.87 10.02
N GLU A 176 -1.65 -10.11 9.68
CA GLU A 176 -0.31 -10.71 9.84
C GLU A 176 0.75 -9.98 8.98
N THR A 177 0.37 -9.59 7.77
CA THR A 177 1.24 -8.82 6.88
C THR A 177 1.53 -7.44 7.47
N ALA A 178 0.49 -6.73 7.92
CA ALA A 178 0.64 -5.41 8.53
C ALA A 178 1.46 -5.46 9.83
N ALA A 179 1.24 -6.47 10.68
CA ALA A 179 2.04 -6.67 11.88
C ALA A 179 3.53 -6.89 11.54
N GLY A 180 3.83 -7.64 10.48
CA GLY A 180 5.19 -7.81 9.98
C GLY A 180 5.83 -6.49 9.51
N ILE A 181 5.06 -5.63 8.83
CA ILE A 181 5.54 -4.31 8.38
C ILE A 181 5.80 -3.38 9.57
N ILE A 182 4.87 -3.32 10.53
CA ILE A 182 5.00 -2.48 11.72
C ILE A 182 6.24 -2.87 12.52
N ARG A 183 6.49 -4.17 12.68
CA ARG A 183 7.70 -4.65 13.34
C ARG A 183 8.98 -4.16 12.64
N LEU A 184 9.04 -4.21 11.31
CA LEU A 184 10.19 -3.69 10.54
C LEU A 184 10.36 -2.18 10.73
N LEU A 185 9.26 -1.44 10.84
CA LEU A 185 9.27 0.01 11.07
C LEU A 185 9.84 0.33 12.46
N GLU A 186 9.41 -0.40 13.49
CA GLU A 186 9.92 -0.29 14.85
C GLU A 186 11.41 -0.64 14.94
N GLU A 187 11.83 -1.76 14.32
CA GLU A 187 13.23 -2.19 14.26
C GLU A 187 14.13 -1.12 13.62
N ARG A 188 13.67 -0.47 12.55
CA ARG A 188 14.38 0.65 11.90
C ARG A 188 14.49 1.87 12.82
N ALA A 189 13.43 2.21 13.53
CA ALA A 189 13.43 3.35 14.46
C ALA A 189 14.41 3.12 15.62
N HIS A 190 14.48 1.90 16.15
CA HIS A 190 15.41 1.53 17.22
C HIS A 190 16.85 1.43 16.74
N GLY A 191 17.10 0.90 15.53
CA GLY A 191 18.44 0.84 14.94
C GLY A 191 19.03 2.22 14.61
N SER A 192 18.18 3.21 14.32
CA SER A 192 18.60 4.59 14.05
C SER A 192 18.88 5.41 15.32
N ALA A 193 18.41 4.96 16.49
CA ALA A 193 18.61 5.64 17.78
C ALA A 193 19.87 5.17 18.53
N ALA A 194 20.52 4.11 18.05
CA ALA A 194 21.70 3.49 18.66
C ALA A 194 23.01 3.75 17.90
N GLY A 195 22.99 4.60 16.86
CA GLY A 195 24.13 4.92 16.00
C GLY A 195 24.54 6.39 16.08
#